data_AF-X1CDE9-F1
#
_entry.id   AF-X1CDE9-F1
#
_cell.length_a   1.000
_cell.length_b   1.000
_cell.length_c   1.000
_cell.angle_alpha   90.00
_cell.angle_beta   90.00
_cell.angle_gamma   90.00
#
_symmetry.space_group_name_H-M   'P 1'
#
loop_
_entity.id
_entity.type
_entity.pdbx_description
1 polymer ?
#
loop_
_entity_poly.entity_id
_entity_poly.type
_entity_poly.pdbx_seq_one_letter_code
_entity_poly.pdbx_strand_id
1 'polypeptide(L)'
;MKKTLLIVLLLCSLAACDSKRQELVDPEIVERDGLIYLAGSTEPLTADVVNRDENGQLRSQHTFIDGKLEGFVRLWHENGLGCWRVWVLTFTPMKQ
;
A
#
# COMPACT_ATOMS: atom_id res chain seq x y z
N MET A 1 2.43 40.33 17.31
CA MET A 1 1.21 39.71 16.73
C MET A 1 1.32 39.42 15.23
N LYS A 2 1.96 40.24 14.39
CA LYS A 2 2.22 39.91 12.96
C LYS A 2 3.35 38.89 12.73
N LYS A 3 4.41 38.94 13.56
CA LYS A 3 5.58 38.04 13.49
C LYS A 3 5.26 36.62 13.97
N THR A 4 4.40 36.51 14.99
CA THR A 4 3.92 35.21 15.51
C THR A 4 3.02 34.50 14.52
N LEU A 5 2.24 35.24 13.71
CA LEU A 5 1.40 34.69 12.63
C LEU A 5 2.23 34.10 11.48
N LEU A 6 3.37 34.71 11.15
CA LEU A 6 4.28 34.21 10.11
C LEU A 6 5.02 32.92 10.54
N ILE A 7 5.32 32.78 11.84
CA ILE A 7 6.00 31.59 12.40
C ILE A 7 5.07 30.37 12.40
N VAL A 8 3.78 30.57 12.70
CA VAL A 8 2.77 29.49 12.64
C VAL A 8 2.53 29.04 11.20
N LEU A 9 2.54 29.96 10.23
CA LEU A 9 2.38 29.63 8.81
C LEU A 9 3.58 28.82 8.25
N LEU A 10 4.80 29.09 8.73
CA LEU A 10 6.02 28.35 8.33
C LEU A 10 6.09 26.94 8.93
N LEU A 11 5.46 26.71 10.09
CA LEU A 11 5.43 25.41 10.75
C LEU A 11 4.43 24.44 10.10
N CYS A 12 3.35 24.95 9.48
CA CYS A 12 2.37 24.10 8.78
C CYS A 12 2.89 23.51 7.46
N SER A 13 3.88 24.12 6.80
CA SER A 13 4.45 23.59 5.55
C SER A 13 5.35 22.36 5.74
N LEU A 14 5.80 22.07 6.96
CA LEU A 14 6.60 20.88 7.28
C LEU A 14 5.73 19.63 7.54
N ALA A 15 4.41 19.79 7.61
CA ALA A 15 3.45 18.70 7.74
C ALA A 15 2.94 18.16 6.39
N ALA A 16 3.57 18.52 5.27
CA ALA A 16 3.61 17.64 4.11
C ALA A 16 4.48 16.43 4.46
N CYS A 17 4.03 15.68 5.47
CA CYS A 17 4.62 14.45 5.91
C CYS A 17 4.48 13.50 4.72
N ASP A 18 5.61 13.18 4.10
CA ASP A 18 5.73 12.15 3.07
C ASP A 18 5.25 10.86 3.71
N SER A 19 3.94 10.61 3.60
CA SER A 19 3.25 9.57 4.33
C SER A 19 3.60 8.27 3.63
N LYS A 20 4.76 7.71 3.97
CA LYS A 20 5.18 6.40 3.49
C LYS A 20 4.05 5.43 3.83
N ARG A 21 3.37 4.94 2.80
CA ARG A 21 2.23 4.02 2.93
C ARG A 21 2.67 2.83 3.78
N GLN A 22 1.81 2.41 4.71
CA GLN A 22 2.13 1.33 5.63
C GLN A 22 2.40 0.03 4.83
N GLU A 23 3.59 -0.53 5.00
CA GLU A 23 3.99 -1.81 4.45
C GLU A 23 3.63 -2.92 5.46
N LEU A 24 2.77 -3.85 5.04
CA LEU A 24 2.41 -5.04 5.82
C LEU A 24 3.14 -6.24 5.25
N VAL A 25 3.92 -6.93 6.09
CA VAL A 25 4.71 -8.10 5.69
C VAL A 25 3.95 -9.36 6.07
N ASP A 26 3.68 -10.20 5.08
CA ASP A 26 2.94 -11.46 5.19
C ASP A 26 1.67 -11.36 6.06
N PRO A 27 0.80 -10.35 5.85
CA PRO A 27 -0.41 -10.19 6.65
C PRO A 27 -1.42 -11.30 6.36
N GLU A 28 -2.21 -11.66 7.38
CA GLU A 28 -3.38 -12.50 7.18
C GLU A 28 -4.49 -11.68 6.51
N ILE A 29 -4.77 -11.97 5.24
CA ILE A 29 -5.80 -11.30 4.45
C ILE A 29 -6.99 -12.22 4.19
N VAL A 30 -8.18 -11.63 4.15
CA VAL A 30 -9.44 -12.33 3.85
C VAL A 30 -10.19 -11.58 2.77
N GLU A 31 -10.73 -12.31 1.81
CA GLU A 31 -11.61 -11.75 0.77
C GLU A 31 -13.06 -11.79 1.25
N ARG A 32 -13.77 -10.66 1.14
CA ARG A 32 -15.21 -10.55 1.42
C ARG A 32 -15.84 -9.70 0.32
N ASP A 33 -16.87 -10.22 -0.34
CA ASP A 33 -17.60 -9.53 -1.41
C ASP A 33 -16.70 -8.98 -2.55
N GLY A 34 -15.57 -9.65 -2.83
CA GLY A 34 -14.60 -9.24 -3.86
C GLY A 34 -13.66 -8.10 -3.44
N LEU A 35 -13.67 -7.72 -2.16
CA LEU A 35 -12.73 -6.78 -1.56
C LEU A 35 -11.82 -7.52 -0.56
N ILE A 36 -10.57 -7.07 -0.47
CA ILE A 36 -9.58 -7.60 0.46
C ILE A 36 -9.63 -6.85 1.79
N TYR A 37 -9.54 -7.58 2.89
CA TYR A 37 -9.50 -7.08 4.26
C TYR A 37 -8.34 -7.70 5.02
N LEU A 38 -7.82 -7.00 6.04
CA LEU A 38 -6.99 -7.63 7.07
C LEU A 38 -7.88 -8.50 7.98
N ALA A 39 -7.40 -9.66 8.41
CA ALA A 39 -8.12 -10.51 9.35
C ALA A 39 -8.49 -9.71 10.62
N GLY A 40 -9.76 -9.79 11.02
CA GLY A 40 -10.30 -9.00 12.14
C GLY A 40 -10.65 -7.54 11.83
N SER A 41 -10.26 -7.00 10.66
CA SER A 41 -10.69 -5.65 10.24
C SER A 41 -12.14 -5.65 9.74
N THR A 42 -12.83 -4.53 9.97
CA THR A 42 -14.14 -4.22 9.37
C THR A 42 -14.02 -3.32 8.13
N GLU A 43 -12.86 -2.68 7.93
CA GLU A 43 -12.59 -1.77 6.83
C GLU A 43 -11.76 -2.46 5.73
N PRO A 44 -12.04 -2.18 4.44
CA PRO A 44 -11.24 -2.71 3.33
C PRO A 44 -9.77 -2.31 3.44
N LEU A 45 -8.89 -3.17 2.92
CA LEU A 45 -7.45 -2.99 3.04
C LEU A 45 -6.96 -1.82 2.16
N THR A 46 -6.30 -0.85 2.79
CA THR A 46 -5.56 0.22 2.12
C THR A 46 -4.11 0.22 2.62
N ALA A 47 -3.28 -0.60 2.01
CA ALA A 47 -1.88 -0.82 2.42
C ALA A 47 -1.04 -1.40 1.27
N ASP A 48 0.29 -1.30 1.40
CA ASP A 48 1.21 -2.08 0.58
C ASP A 48 1.46 -3.42 1.26
N VAL A 49 1.06 -4.52 0.62
CA VAL A 49 1.27 -5.88 1.13
C VAL A 49 2.52 -6.46 0.50
N VAL A 50 3.45 -6.90 1.33
CA VAL A 50 4.72 -7.50 0.94
C VAL A 50 4.71 -8.97 1.33
N ASN A 51 4.91 -9.86 0.34
CA ASN A 51 5.03 -11.29 0.59
C ASN A 51 6.49 -11.74 0.51
N ARG A 52 6.90 -12.56 1.47
CA ARG A 52 8.22 -13.21 1.52
C ARG A 52 8.10 -14.72 1.27
N ASP A 53 9.19 -15.34 0.85
CA ASP A 53 9.27 -16.80 0.82
C ASP A 53 9.74 -17.38 2.16
N GLU A 54 9.82 -18.72 2.20
CA GLU A 54 10.29 -19.50 3.36
C GLU A 54 11.70 -19.12 3.82
N ASN A 55 12.53 -18.58 2.92
CA ASN A 55 13.88 -18.10 3.23
C ASN A 55 13.88 -16.63 3.72
N GLY A 56 12.70 -16.00 3.80
CA GLY A 56 12.52 -14.60 4.19
C GLY A 56 12.81 -13.59 3.08
N GLN A 57 13.04 -14.03 1.85
CA GLN A 57 13.35 -13.16 0.72
C GLN A 57 12.07 -12.55 0.14
N LEU A 58 12.14 -11.28 -0.26
CA LEU A 58 11.03 -10.58 -0.90
C LEU A 58 10.65 -11.27 -2.20
N ARG A 59 9.37 -11.64 -2.36
CA ARG A 59 8.80 -12.26 -3.56
C ARG A 59 7.91 -11.30 -4.33
N SER A 60 7.00 -10.64 -3.62
CA SER A 60 6.07 -9.70 -4.24
C SER A 60 5.64 -8.57 -3.31
N GLN A 61 5.17 -7.48 -3.91
CA GLN A 61 4.58 -6.33 -3.23
C GLN A 61 3.39 -5.87 -4.04
N HIS A 62 2.26 -5.68 -3.37
CA HIS A 62 0.97 -5.36 -3.94
C HIS A 62 0.41 -4.13 -3.25
N THR A 63 0.09 -3.09 -4.01
CA THR A 63 -0.62 -1.93 -3.46
C THR A 63 -2.13 -2.18 -3.47
N PHE A 64 -2.75 -2.19 -2.30
CA PHE A 64 -4.21 -2.22 -2.16
C PHE A 64 -4.75 -0.84 -1.76
N ILE A 65 -5.88 -0.47 -2.36
CA ILE A 65 -6.66 0.73 -2.06
C ILE A 65 -8.12 0.30 -1.96
N ASP A 66 -8.76 0.57 -0.84
CA ASP A 66 -10.15 0.21 -0.56
C ASP A 66 -10.46 -1.27 -0.84
N GLY A 67 -9.52 -2.15 -0.51
CA GLY A 67 -9.62 -3.60 -0.72
C GLY A 67 -9.41 -4.06 -2.15
N LYS A 68 -9.06 -3.18 -3.09
CA LYS A 68 -8.76 -3.50 -4.49
C LYS A 68 -7.28 -3.36 -4.79
N LEU A 69 -6.77 -4.19 -5.70
CA LEU A 69 -5.39 -4.10 -6.17
C LEU A 69 -5.22 -2.90 -7.12
N GLU A 70 -4.99 -1.73 -6.57
CA GLU A 70 -4.83 -0.49 -7.31
C GLU A 70 -3.47 0.14 -7.02
N GLY A 71 -2.60 0.15 -8.05
CA GLY A 71 -1.27 0.74 -7.96
C GLY A 71 -0.18 -0.20 -8.44
N PHE A 72 0.98 -0.16 -7.77
CA PHE A 72 2.13 -0.93 -8.20
C PHE A 72 2.03 -2.38 -7.75
N VAL A 73 2.28 -3.30 -8.68
CA VAL A 73 2.65 -4.68 -8.39
C VAL A 73 4.13 -4.82 -8.68
N ARG A 74 4.87 -5.33 -7.70
CA ARG A 74 6.31 -5.62 -7.83
C ARG A 74 6.53 -7.09 -7.59
N LEU A 75 7.34 -7.71 -8.45
CA LEU A 75 7.71 -9.11 -8.39
C LEU A 75 9.22 -9.20 -8.43
N TRP A 76 9.82 -9.81 -7.41
CA TRP A 76 11.26 -10.01 -7.32
C TRP A 76 11.63 -11.39 -7.84
N HIS A 77 12.80 -11.49 -8.49
CA HIS A 77 13.36 -12.79 -8.84
C HIS A 77 13.87 -13.52 -7.59
N GLU A 78 13.79 -14.85 -7.59
CA GLU A 78 14.28 -15.72 -6.49
C GLU A 78 15.78 -15.58 -6.21
N ASN A 79 16.55 -15.01 -7.13
CA ASN A 79 17.97 -14.73 -6.94
C ASN A 79 18.24 -13.30 -6.42
N GLY A 80 17.19 -12.50 -6.20
CA GLY A 80 17.28 -11.10 -5.77
C GLY A 80 17.85 -10.13 -6.82
N LEU A 81 18.21 -10.59 -8.02
CA LEU A 81 18.94 -9.81 -9.03
C LEU A 81 18.06 -8.93 -9.92
N GLY A 82 16.79 -8.76 -9.58
CA GLY A 82 15.89 -7.85 -10.28
C GLY A 82 14.47 -7.85 -9.73
N CYS A 83 13.73 -6.80 -10.05
CA CYS A 83 12.32 -6.66 -9.73
C CYS A 83 11.57 -6.19 -10.98
N TRP A 84 10.58 -6.96 -11.41
CA TRP A 84 9.56 -6.49 -12.35
C TRP A 84 8.60 -5.57 -11.62
N ARG A 85 8.22 -4.47 -12.25
CA ARG A 85 7.23 -3.52 -11.73
C ARG A 85 6.16 -3.29 -12.80
N VAL A 86 4.92 -3.54 -12.42
CA VAL A 86 3.74 -3.35 -13.28
C VAL A 86 2.79 -2.39 -12.56
N TRP A 87 2.17 -1.47 -13.31
CA TRP A 87 1.06 -0.67 -12.80
C TRP A 87 -0.24 -1.40 -13.10
N VAL A 88 -1.04 -1.64 -12.07
CA VAL A 88 -2.36 -2.25 -12.19
C VAL A 88 -3.40 -1.21 -11.81
N LEU A 89 -4.26 -0.91 -12.77
CA LEU A 89 -5.56 -0.31 -12.52
C LEU A 89 -6.55 -1.47 -12.60
N THR A 90 -7.17 -1.88 -11.49
CA THR A 90 -8.22 -2.90 -11.59
C THR A 90 -9.34 -2.37 -12.47
N PHE A 91 -9.50 -3.01 -13.63
CA PHE A 91 -10.69 -2.93 -14.46
C PHE A 91 -11.82 -3.47 -13.58
N THR A 92 -12.67 -2.60 -13.05
CA THR A 92 -13.88 -3.06 -12.37
C THR A 92 -14.71 -3.75 -13.45
N PRO A 93 -14.97 -5.08 -13.40
CA PRO A 93 -15.92 -5.65 -14.33
C PRO A 93 -17.27 -5.04 -13.95
N MET A 94 -17.88 -4.26 -14.85
CA MET A 94 -19.29 -3.92 -14.68
C MET A 94 -20.03 -5.26 -14.60
N LYS A 95 -20.56 -5.57 -13.42
CA LYS A 95 -21.50 -6.69 -13.26
C LYS A 95 -22.61 -6.45 -14.29
N GLN A 96 -22.80 -7.41 -15.21
CA GLN A 96 -24.01 -7.46 -16.04
C GLN A 96 -25.23 -7.73 -15.16
#